data_AF-A0A7Y6IW88-F1
#
_entry.id   AF-A0A7Y6IW88-F1
#
_cell.length_a   1.000
_cell.length_b   1.000
_cell.length_c   1.000
_cell.angle_alpha   90.00
_cell.angle_beta   90.00
_cell.angle_gamma   90.00
#
_symmetry.space_group_name_H-M   'P 1'
#
loop_
_entity.id
_entity.type
_entity.pdbx_description
1 polymer ?
#
loop_
_entity_poly.entity_id
_entity_poly.type
_entity_poly.pdbx_seq_one_letter_code
_entity_poly.pdbx_strand_id
1 'polypeptide(L)'
;MKALGLVLLGIALGVALSVAARWPHWEAVYRSDQPATVAYADGSRHLLALVRRSSFVGESHQIFVGRDPSLSYGHWVDIETFAESESVKTTEWTTSGVRVVFDTGHELFVPARYFIGGR
;
A
#
# COMPACT_ATOMS: atom_id res chain seq x y z
N MET A 1 -38.75 1.65 32.08
CA MET A 1 -38.23 2.55 31.01
C MET A 1 -36.70 2.69 30.99
N LYS A 2 -35.99 2.74 32.14
CA LYS A 2 -34.52 2.87 32.19
C LYS A 2 -33.75 1.69 31.57
N ALA A 3 -34.24 0.46 31.77
CA ALA A 3 -33.61 -0.75 31.23
C ALA A 3 -33.62 -0.81 29.70
N LEU A 4 -34.70 -0.36 29.06
CA LEU A 4 -34.80 -0.34 27.59
C LEU A 4 -33.79 0.64 26.97
N GLY A 5 -33.57 1.80 27.60
CA GLY A 5 -32.58 2.78 27.15
C GLY A 5 -31.14 2.27 27.24
N LEU A 6 -30.80 1.53 28.30
CA LEU A 6 -29.48 0.90 28.45
C LEU A 6 -29.23 -0.21 27.43
N VAL A 7 -30.25 -1.03 27.13
CA VAL A 7 -30.16 -2.08 26.11
C VAL A 7 -29.97 -1.47 24.73
N LEU A 8 -30.75 -0.46 24.37
CA LEU A 8 -30.63 0.22 23.07
C LEU A 8 -29.27 0.92 22.90
N LEU A 9 -28.74 1.53 23.96
CA LEU A 9 -27.42 2.14 23.95
C LEU A 9 -26.32 1.09 23.77
N GLY A 10 -26.42 -0.05 24.45
CA GLY A 10 -25.48 -1.17 24.30
C GLY A 10 -25.46 -1.73 22.87
N ILE A 11 -26.64 -1.90 22.26
CA ILE A 11 -26.76 -2.33 20.86
C ILE A 11 -26.14 -1.29 19.92
N ALA A 12 -26.49 -0.01 20.08
CA ALA A 12 -25.95 1.05 19.23
C ALA A 12 -24.42 1.14 19.32
N LEU A 13 -23.86 1.03 20.53
CA LEU A 13 -22.42 1.02 20.74
C LEU A 13 -21.76 -0.22 20.11
N GLY A 14 -22.37 -1.39 20.28
CA GLY A 14 -21.88 -2.63 19.66
C GLY A 14 -21.85 -2.54 18.13
N VAL A 15 -22.89 -1.98 17.51
CA VAL A 15 -22.93 -1.76 16.06
C VAL A 15 -21.84 -0.76 15.65
N ALA A 16 -21.71 0.37 16.35
CA ALA A 16 -20.71 1.38 16.03
C ALA A 16 -19.27 0.83 16.08
N LEU A 17 -18.94 0.06 17.13
CA LEU A 17 -17.65 -0.59 17.26
C LEU A 17 -17.40 -1.63 16.16
N SER A 18 -18.43 -2.41 15.79
CA SER A 18 -18.31 -3.41 14.73
C SER A 18 -18.07 -2.77 13.36
N VAL A 19 -18.73 -1.64 13.08
CA VAL A 19 -18.53 -0.89 11.84
C VAL A 19 -17.14 -0.25 11.83
N ALA A 20 -16.73 0.38 12.94
CA ALA A 20 -15.40 0.97 13.08
C ALA A 20 -14.26 -0.05 12.91
N ALA A 21 -14.42 -1.27 13.45
CA ALA A 21 -13.42 -2.34 13.32
C ALA A 21 -13.30 -2.88 11.89
N ARG A 22 -14.36 -2.78 11.07
CA ARG A 22 -14.36 -3.20 9.66
C ARG A 22 -14.11 -2.04 8.71
N TRP A 23 -13.75 -0.86 9.22
CA TRP A 23 -13.61 0.32 8.40
C TRP A 23 -12.47 0.13 7.39
N PRO A 24 -12.68 0.42 6.10
CA PRO A 24 -11.63 0.28 5.10
C PRO A 24 -10.44 1.15 5.48
N HIS A 25 -9.26 0.54 5.50
CA HIS A 25 -8.01 1.22 5.81
C HIS A 25 -6.94 0.87 4.79
N TRP A 26 -5.96 1.76 4.71
CA TRP A 26 -4.85 1.71 3.77
C TRP A 26 -3.58 1.77 4.60
N GLU A 27 -2.70 0.81 4.40
CA GLU A 27 -1.50 0.68 5.19
C GLU A 27 -0.31 0.37 4.29
N ALA A 28 0.76 1.15 4.41
CA ALA A 28 2.02 0.83 3.77
C ALA A 28 2.75 -0.22 4.62
N VAL A 29 2.68 -1.48 4.18
CA VAL A 29 3.28 -2.63 4.89
C VAL A 29 4.77 -2.80 4.58
N TYR A 30 5.27 -2.18 3.51
CA TYR A 30 6.68 -2.10 3.18
C TYR A 30 7.01 -0.76 2.52
N ARG A 31 8.24 -0.26 2.75
CA ARG A 31 8.79 0.92 2.06
C ARG A 31 10.25 0.70 1.69
N SER A 32 10.65 1.26 0.56
CA SER A 32 12.04 1.35 0.11
C SER A 32 12.28 2.70 -0.52
N ASP A 33 13.29 3.43 -0.04
CA ASP A 33 13.70 4.71 -0.63
C ASP A 33 14.71 4.49 -1.75
N GLN A 34 14.62 5.31 -2.80
CA GLN A 34 15.63 5.36 -3.85
C GLN A 34 16.99 5.73 -3.24
N PRO A 35 18.05 4.91 -3.45
CA PRO A 35 19.37 5.21 -2.93
C PRO A 35 20.00 6.39 -3.68
N ALA A 36 20.88 7.13 -3.01
CA ALA A 36 21.56 8.29 -3.58
C ALA A 36 22.47 7.96 -4.79
N THR A 37 22.82 6.69 -4.98
CA THR A 37 23.60 6.19 -6.13
C THR A 37 22.79 6.08 -7.42
N VAL A 38 21.46 6.12 -7.34
CA VAL A 38 20.57 6.08 -8.49
C VAL A 38 19.96 7.48 -8.66
N ALA A 39 20.07 8.04 -9.85
CA ALA A 39 19.45 9.31 -10.21
C ALA A 39 18.59 9.15 -11.46
N TYR A 40 17.40 9.74 -11.42
CA TYR A 40 16.47 9.77 -12.55
C TYR A 40 16.49 11.14 -13.24
N ALA A 41 15.99 11.19 -14.47
CA ALA A 41 16.05 12.38 -15.32
C ALA A 41 15.26 13.58 -14.76
N ASP A 42 14.26 13.36 -13.91
CA ASP A 42 13.49 14.43 -13.25
C ASP A 42 14.18 15.00 -11.99
N GLY A 43 15.39 14.54 -11.68
CA GLY A 43 16.19 15.00 -10.53
C GLY A 43 15.55 14.72 -9.16
N SER A 44 14.45 13.99 -9.11
CA SER A 44 13.67 13.79 -7.90
C SER A 44 14.02 12.46 -7.24
N ARG A 45 13.90 12.39 -5.90
CA ARG A 45 13.95 11.13 -5.17
C ARG A 45 12.58 10.46 -5.19
N HIS A 46 12.59 9.16 -5.40
CA HIS A 46 11.40 8.33 -5.39
C HIS A 46 11.44 7.36 -4.21
N LEU A 47 10.29 6.82 -3.90
CA LEU A 47 10.10 5.73 -2.97
C LEU A 47 9.17 4.70 -3.59
N LEU A 48 9.34 3.47 -3.14
CA LEU A 48 8.47 2.35 -3.42
C LEU A 48 7.76 1.98 -2.13
N ALA A 49 6.47 1.69 -2.21
CA ALA A 49 5.71 1.15 -1.09
C ALA A 49 4.83 -0.02 -1.54
N LEU A 50 4.79 -1.07 -0.72
CA LEU A 50 3.71 -2.06 -0.80
C LEU A 50 2.59 -1.58 0.10
N VAL A 51 1.42 -1.37 -0.49
CA VAL A 51 0.23 -0.88 0.20
C VAL A 51 -0.80 -2.00 0.27
N ARG A 52 -1.20 -2.32 1.50
CA ARG A 52 -2.34 -3.18 1.78
C ARG A 52 -3.58 -2.31 1.92
N ARG A 53 -4.61 -2.65 1.15
CA ARG A 53 -5.92 -2.02 1.23
C ARG A 53 -6.92 -3.06 1.73
N SER A 54 -7.40 -2.86 2.95
CA SER A 54 -8.48 -3.66 3.51
C SER A 54 -9.83 -3.01 3.16
N SER A 55 -10.77 -3.83 2.71
CA SER A 55 -12.13 -3.42 2.37
C SER A 55 -13.14 -4.40 2.97
N PHE A 56 -14.42 -4.04 2.95
CA PHE A 56 -15.47 -4.94 3.44
C PHE A 56 -15.55 -6.28 2.69
N VAL A 57 -15.03 -6.35 1.47
CA VAL A 57 -15.13 -7.50 0.55
C VAL A 57 -13.84 -8.33 0.50
N GLY A 58 -12.75 -7.84 1.09
CA GLY A 58 -11.45 -8.51 1.08
C GLY A 58 -10.28 -7.54 1.13
N GLU A 59 -9.07 -8.09 1.10
CA GLU A 59 -7.82 -7.34 1.04
C GLU A 59 -7.26 -7.32 -0.38
N SER A 60 -6.57 -6.24 -0.72
CA SER A 60 -5.85 -6.11 -1.99
C SER A 60 -4.48 -5.49 -1.72
N HIS A 61 -3.51 -5.85 -2.54
CA HIS A 61 -2.14 -5.34 -2.45
C HIS A 61 -1.78 -4.57 -3.73
N GLN A 62 -1.15 -3.42 -3.54
CA GLN A 62 -0.71 -2.55 -4.63
C GLN A 62 0.71 -2.09 -4.38
N ILE A 63 1.50 -1.99 -5.45
CA ILE A 63 2.81 -1.33 -5.41
C ILE A 63 2.63 0.12 -5.84
N PHE A 64 3.09 1.02 -4.99
CA PHE A 64 3.24 2.44 -5.29
C PHE A 64 4.70 2.73 -5.64
N VAL A 65 4.94 3.53 -6.67
CA VAL A 65 6.24 4.17 -6.92
C VAL A 65 6.04 5.65 -7.23
N GLY A 66 6.69 6.52 -6.48
CA GLY A 66 6.49 7.95 -6.65
C GLY A 66 7.36 8.82 -5.76
N ARG A 67 7.16 10.13 -5.85
CA ARG A 67 7.93 11.14 -5.11
C ARG A 67 7.27 11.57 -3.81
N ASP A 68 5.96 11.33 -3.70
CA ASP A 68 5.15 11.80 -2.59
C ASP A 68 5.14 10.77 -1.44
N PRO A 69 5.72 11.10 -0.27
CA PRO A 69 5.76 10.20 0.88
C PRO A 69 4.38 9.94 1.50
N SER A 70 3.39 10.80 1.22
CA SER A 70 2.00 10.56 1.64
C SER A 70 1.28 9.53 0.78
N LEU A 71 1.93 9.05 -0.30
CA LEU A 71 1.37 8.08 -1.25
C LEU A 71 0.12 8.61 -1.97
N SER A 72 -0.15 9.92 -1.97
CA SER A 72 -1.34 10.48 -2.60
C SER A 72 -1.19 10.61 -4.12
N TYR A 73 0.05 10.70 -4.60
CA TYR A 73 0.36 10.91 -6.01
C TYR A 73 1.61 10.16 -6.50
N GLY A 74 1.42 9.32 -7.52
CA GLY A 74 2.47 8.52 -8.14
C GLY A 74 1.91 7.39 -9.00
N HIS A 75 2.77 6.43 -9.31
CA HIS A 75 2.44 5.26 -10.11
C HIS A 75 1.95 4.12 -9.23
N TRP A 76 0.87 3.46 -9.66
CA TRP A 76 0.26 2.35 -8.93
C TRP A 76 0.17 1.11 -9.82
N VAL A 77 0.55 -0.03 -9.27
CA VAL A 77 0.46 -1.34 -9.90
C VAL A 77 -0.32 -2.28 -9.00
N ASP A 78 -1.42 -2.82 -9.52
CA ASP A 78 -2.21 -3.85 -8.84
C ASP A 78 -1.46 -5.19 -8.83
N ILE A 79 -1.45 -5.87 -7.69
CA ILE A 79 -0.93 -7.24 -7.55
C ILE A 79 -2.12 -8.16 -7.34
N GLU A 80 -2.49 -8.93 -8.36
CA GLU A 80 -3.55 -9.92 -8.25
C GLU A 80 -3.09 -11.16 -7.44
N THR A 81 -3.70 -11.34 -6.27
CA THR A 81 -3.98 -12.60 -5.52
C THR A 81 -2.94 -13.73 -5.47
N PHE A 82 -1.64 -13.48 -5.56
CA PHE A 82 -0.63 -14.41 -5.02
C PHE A 82 -0.20 -14.05 -3.59
N ALA A 83 -0.81 -12.99 -3.03
CA ALA A 83 -0.20 -12.11 -2.04
C ALA A 83 -1.05 -11.87 -0.79
N GLU A 84 -1.82 -12.83 -0.29
CA GLU A 84 -2.41 -12.68 1.06
C GLU A 84 -1.30 -12.62 2.15
N SER A 85 -0.06 -13.04 1.82
CA SER A 85 1.09 -13.04 2.72
C SER A 85 2.41 -12.53 2.11
N GLU A 86 2.41 -11.91 0.93
CA GLU A 86 3.68 -11.54 0.28
C GLU A 86 4.29 -10.29 0.92
N SER A 87 5.22 -10.51 1.85
CA SER A 87 6.22 -9.51 2.20
C SER A 87 7.24 -9.35 1.06
N VAL A 88 7.77 -8.13 0.94
CA VAL A 88 8.87 -7.85 0.01
C VAL A 88 10.15 -8.41 0.61
N LYS A 89 10.80 -9.31 -0.14
CA LYS A 89 12.09 -9.90 0.21
C LYS A 89 13.22 -8.92 -0.07
N THR A 90 13.26 -8.35 -1.27
CA THR A 90 14.27 -7.39 -1.69
C THR A 90 13.70 -6.36 -2.67
N THR A 91 14.26 -5.16 -2.63
CA THR A 91 14.02 -4.10 -3.60
C THR A 91 15.35 -3.64 -4.17
N GLU A 92 15.45 -3.59 -5.50
CA GLU A 92 16.64 -3.12 -6.21
C GLU A 92 16.28 -1.94 -7.10
N TRP A 93 16.90 -0.79 -6.80
CA TRP A 93 16.75 0.42 -7.59
C TRP A 93 17.85 0.49 -8.64
N THR A 94 17.45 0.81 -9.87
CA THR A 94 18.37 1.01 -11.00
C THR A 94 17.96 2.26 -11.77
N THR A 95 18.81 2.71 -12.68
CA THR A 95 18.46 3.83 -13.58
C THR A 95 17.32 3.50 -14.54
N SER A 96 17.04 2.22 -14.79
CA SER A 96 15.95 1.78 -15.68
C SER A 96 14.61 1.58 -14.97
N GLY A 97 14.59 1.50 -13.64
CA GLY A 97 13.39 1.27 -12.84
C GLY A 97 13.70 0.63 -11.49
N VAL A 98 12.68 0.04 -10.89
CA VAL A 98 12.78 -0.66 -9.60
C VAL A 98 12.29 -2.10 -9.75
N ARG A 99 13.10 -3.05 -9.27
CA ARG A 99 12.77 -4.47 -9.18
C ARG A 99 12.39 -4.81 -7.75
N VAL A 100 11.29 -5.54 -7.60
CA VAL A 100 10.78 -6.05 -6.33
C VAL A 100 10.76 -7.56 -6.42
N VAL A 101 11.36 -8.22 -5.44
CA VAL A 101 11.28 -9.67 -5.26
C VAL A 101 10.44 -9.94 -4.02
N PHE A 102 9.40 -10.75 -4.15
CA PHE A 102 8.54 -11.16 -3.04
C PHE A 102 9.09 -12.42 -2.36
N ASP A 103 8.70 -12.68 -1.13
CA ASP A 103 9.16 -13.88 -0.39
C ASP A 103 8.75 -15.20 -1.05
N THR A 104 7.71 -15.19 -1.87
CA THR A 104 7.27 -16.31 -2.72
C THR A 104 8.19 -16.58 -3.91
N GLY A 105 9.12 -15.66 -4.21
CA GLY A 105 10.00 -15.73 -5.38
C GLY A 105 9.42 -15.08 -6.63
N HIS A 106 8.20 -14.54 -6.60
CA HIS A 106 7.68 -13.71 -7.68
C HIS A 106 8.49 -12.42 -7.80
N GLU A 107 8.61 -11.90 -9.03
CA GLU A 107 9.30 -10.66 -9.31
C GLU A 107 8.39 -9.69 -10.06
N LEU A 108 8.42 -8.43 -9.62
CA LEU A 108 7.82 -7.30 -10.31
C LEU A 108 8.92 -6.33 -10.71
N PHE A 109 8.91 -5.89 -11.97
CA PHE A 109 9.76 -4.79 -12.42
C PHE A 109 8.87 -3.62 -12.84
N VAL A 110 9.10 -2.45 -12.22
CA VAL A 110 8.43 -1.20 -12.56
C VAL A 110 9.43 -0.30 -13.31
N PRO A 111 9.29 -0.13 -14.64
CA PRO A 111 10.14 0.75 -15.43
C PRO A 111 10.06 2.22 -14.99
N ALA A 112 11.19 2.91 -14.97
CA ALA A 112 11.28 4.30 -14.52
C ALA A 112 10.44 5.28 -15.37
N ARG A 113 10.27 4.98 -16.66
CA ARG A 113 9.39 5.76 -17.55
C ARG A 113 7.92 5.85 -17.10
N TYR A 114 7.51 4.99 -16.17
CA TYR A 114 6.16 4.98 -15.61
C TYR A 114 6.07 5.64 -14.24
N PHE A 115 7.10 6.32 -13.75
CA PHE A 115 6.95 7.10 -12.51
C PHE A 115 7.75 8.40 -12.51
N ILE A 116 8.80 8.48 -13.34
CA ILE A 116 9.55 9.72 -13.59
C ILE A 116 8.59 10.78 -14.14
N GLY A 117 8.63 11.98 -13.58
CA GLY A 117 7.70 13.06 -13.93
C GLY A 117 6.32 12.93 -13.26
N GLY A 118 6.12 11.90 -12.44
CA GLY A 118 4.99 11.77 -11.54
C GLY A 118 3.77 11.00 -12.08
N ARG A 119 3.92 10.10 -13.04
CA ARG A 119 2.83 9.22 -13.52
C ARG A 119 3.34 7.87 -13.98
#